data_AF-A0A6A7KF39-F1
#
_entry.id   AF-A0A6A7KF39-F1
#
_cell.length_a   1.000
_cell.length_b   1.000
_cell.length_c   1.000
_cell.angle_alpha   90.00
_cell.angle_beta   90.00
_cell.angle_gamma   90.00
#
_symmetry.space_group_name_H-M   'P 1'
#
loop_
_entity.id
_entity.type
_entity.pdbx_description
1 polymer ?
#
loop_
_entity_poly.entity_id
_entity_poly.type
_entity_poly.pdbx_seq_one_letter_code
_entity_poly.pdbx_strand_id
1 'polypeptide(L)'
;MRTSRRAQTAIEMVFILSIIFIGLILIVPSYVENNTNVAIVGYVRSSVSKAVDYLNTGIMTNEEPYSYLNPILANITENPHLSIKSLTSEETGSEVTIKVTLSTPFQSIETLPSLAENITAFVKKDLVENFRFTDNNGVLSYGGKTVNIEIDVVRG
;
A
#
# COMPACT_ATOMS: atom_id res chain seq x y z
N MET A 1 -52.93 -34.45 -8.86
CA MET A 1 -52.38 -33.35 -9.69
C MET A 1 -51.92 -32.11 -8.89
N ARG A 2 -51.47 -32.23 -7.63
CA ARG A 2 -51.10 -31.07 -6.79
C ARG A 2 -49.60 -30.95 -6.49
N THR A 3 -48.84 -32.00 -6.81
CA THR A 3 -47.38 -32.12 -6.61
C THR A 3 -46.56 -31.50 -7.74
N SER A 4 -47.07 -31.47 -8.99
CA SER A 4 -46.33 -30.91 -10.13
C SER A 4 -46.09 -29.40 -10.02
N ARG A 5 -47.06 -28.65 -9.46
CA ARG A 5 -46.90 -27.21 -9.22
C ARG A 5 -45.80 -26.90 -8.20
N ARG A 6 -45.69 -27.68 -7.13
CA ARG A 6 -44.61 -27.52 -6.13
C ARG A 6 -43.24 -27.88 -6.70
N ALA A 7 -43.17 -28.93 -7.52
CA ALA A 7 -41.92 -29.31 -8.20
C ALA A 7 -41.50 -28.24 -9.22
N GLN A 8 -42.44 -27.67 -9.98
CA GLN A 8 -42.17 -26.58 -10.92
C GLN A 8 -41.66 -25.32 -10.21
N THR A 9 -42.29 -24.91 -9.11
CA THR A 9 -41.82 -23.76 -8.32
C THR A 9 -40.45 -24.01 -7.68
N ALA A 10 -40.16 -25.24 -7.26
CA ALA A 10 -38.85 -25.61 -6.74
C ALA A 10 -37.76 -25.53 -7.83
N ILE A 11 -38.06 -25.97 -9.06
CA ILE A 11 -37.13 -25.88 -10.19
C ILE A 11 -36.88 -24.42 -10.58
N GLU A 12 -37.92 -23.57 -10.63
CA GLU A 12 -37.76 -22.13 -10.87
C GLU A 12 -36.90 -21.46 -9.78
N MET A 13 -37.11 -21.81 -8.50
CA MET A 13 -36.29 -21.26 -7.42
C MET A 13 -34.82 -21.69 -7.54
N VAL A 14 -34.55 -22.97 -7.84
CA VAL A 14 -33.18 -23.46 -8.04
C VAL A 14 -32.52 -22.78 -9.24
N PHE A 15 -33.27 -22.54 -10.32
CA PHE A 15 -32.77 -21.83 -11.49
C PHE A 15 -32.40 -20.37 -11.16
N ILE A 16 -33.27 -19.64 -10.44
CA ILE A 16 -33.01 -18.27 -10.01
C ILE A 16 -31.79 -18.22 -9.06
N LEU A 17 -31.72 -19.12 -8.08
CA LEU A 17 -30.58 -19.24 -7.17
C LEU A 17 -29.27 -19.51 -7.93
N SER A 18 -29.31 -20.37 -8.93
CA SER A 18 -28.13 -20.70 -9.74
C SER A 18 -27.60 -19.47 -10.48
N ILE A 19 -28.50 -18.66 -11.07
CA ILE A 19 -28.12 -17.41 -11.74
C ILE A 19 -27.49 -16.42 -10.76
N ILE A 20 -28.09 -16.26 -9.57
CA ILE A 20 -27.56 -15.37 -8.53
C ILE A 20 -26.16 -15.82 -8.07
N PHE A 21 -25.98 -17.12 -7.83
CA PHE A 21 -24.68 -17.67 -7.41
C PHE A 21 -23.60 -17.50 -8.48
N ILE A 22 -23.92 -17.75 -9.75
CA ILE A 22 -22.98 -17.51 -10.86
C ILE A 22 -22.63 -16.02 -10.94
N GLY A 23 -23.61 -15.13 -10.80
CA GLY A 23 -23.38 -13.69 -10.76
C GLY A 23 -22.45 -13.27 -9.61
N LEU A 24 -22.66 -13.80 -8.41
CA LEU A 24 -21.81 -13.52 -7.25
C LEU A 24 -20.38 -14.03 -7.45
N ILE A 25 -20.21 -15.25 -7.96
CA ILE A 25 -18.87 -15.83 -8.20
C ILE A 25 -18.08 -14.98 -9.21
N LEU A 26 -18.75 -14.38 -10.20
CA LEU A 26 -18.09 -13.54 -11.19
C LEU A 26 -17.76 -12.13 -10.68
N ILE A 27 -18.57 -11.56 -9.78
CA ILE A 27 -18.43 -10.14 -9.35
C ILE A 27 -17.57 -10.00 -8.10
N VAL A 28 -17.70 -10.93 -7.14
CA VAL A 28 -17.05 -10.82 -5.82
C VAL A 28 -15.52 -10.73 -5.90
N PRO A 29 -14.81 -11.58 -6.69
CA PRO A 29 -13.34 -11.51 -6.76
C PRO A 29 -12.84 -10.14 -7.21
N SER A 30 -13.42 -9.59 -8.28
CA SER A 30 -13.04 -8.27 -8.81
C SER A 30 -13.25 -7.14 -7.80
N TYR A 31 -14.32 -7.22 -6.99
CA TYR A 31 -14.58 -6.23 -5.95
C TYR A 31 -13.57 -6.32 -4.79
N VAL A 32 -13.22 -7.55 -4.38
CA VAL A 32 -12.25 -7.80 -3.31
C VAL A 32 -10.85 -7.38 -3.75
N GLU A 33 -10.45 -7.68 -4.99
CA GLU A 33 -9.15 -7.31 -5.55
C GLU A 33 -8.98 -5.80 -5.66
N ASN A 34 -9.97 -5.10 -6.23
CA ASN A 34 -9.91 -3.63 -6.35
C ASN A 34 -9.83 -2.95 -4.98
N ASN A 35 -10.61 -3.43 -4.01
CA ASN A 35 -10.56 -2.91 -2.64
C ASN A 35 -9.19 -3.16 -1.98
N THR A 36 -8.56 -4.30 -2.27
CA THR A 36 -7.22 -4.63 -1.78
C THR A 36 -6.17 -3.66 -2.35
N ASN A 37 -6.20 -3.38 -3.65
CA ASN A 37 -5.24 -2.47 -4.29
C ASN A 37 -5.35 -1.03 -3.76
N VAL A 38 -6.58 -0.53 -3.59
CA VAL A 38 -6.84 0.78 -3.00
C VAL A 38 -6.34 0.84 -1.56
N ALA A 39 -6.53 -0.24 -0.78
CA ALA A 39 -6.03 -0.32 0.58
C ALA A 39 -4.49 -0.28 0.62
N ILE A 40 -3.80 -1.06 -0.21
CA ILE A 40 -2.32 -1.07 -0.28
C ILE A 40 -1.81 0.35 -0.58
N VAL A 41 -2.36 1.01 -1.60
CA VAL A 41 -2.00 2.39 -1.95
C VAL A 41 -2.24 3.36 -0.79
N GLY A 42 -3.37 3.24 -0.10
CA GLY A 42 -3.70 4.06 1.06
C GLY A 42 -2.73 3.87 2.22
N TYR A 43 -2.35 2.63 2.52
CA TYR A 43 -1.40 2.31 3.59
C TYR A 43 0.01 2.80 3.26
N VAL A 44 0.51 2.56 2.03
CA VAL A 44 1.80 3.09 1.61
C VAL A 44 1.83 4.61 1.69
N ARG A 45 0.78 5.29 1.20
CA ARG A 45 0.66 6.75 1.31
C ARG A 45 0.72 7.23 2.76
N SER A 46 0.02 6.54 3.67
CA SER A 46 0.01 6.88 5.09
C SER A 46 1.39 6.72 5.71
N SER A 47 2.07 5.59 5.47
CA SER A 47 3.41 5.33 5.96
C SER A 47 4.44 6.34 5.43
N VAL A 48 4.38 6.66 4.12
CA VAL A 48 5.24 7.70 3.54
C VAL A 48 4.98 9.06 4.17
N SER A 49 3.72 9.43 4.42
CA SER A 49 3.39 10.70 5.09
C SER A 49 4.01 10.76 6.48
N LYS A 50 3.93 9.69 7.28
CA LYS A 50 4.58 9.64 8.59
C LYS A 50 6.09 9.81 8.50
N ALA A 51 6.74 9.18 7.51
CA ALA A 51 8.18 9.31 7.29
C ALA A 51 8.57 10.76 6.96
N VAL A 52 7.81 11.40 6.07
CA VAL A 52 8.00 12.79 5.67
C VAL A 52 7.78 13.74 6.84
N ASP A 53 6.71 13.55 7.61
CA ASP A 53 6.40 14.37 8.79
C ASP A 53 7.49 14.22 9.85
N TYR A 54 8.00 13.01 10.07
CA TYR A 54 9.10 12.75 10.99
C TYR A 54 10.39 13.47 10.55
N LEU A 55 10.77 13.35 9.28
CA LEU A 55 11.97 14.02 8.75
C LEU A 55 11.83 15.54 8.77
N ASN A 56 10.64 16.07 8.51
CA ASN A 56 10.35 17.50 8.54
C ASN A 56 10.30 18.06 9.97
N THR A 57 9.92 17.26 10.97
CA THR A 57 9.86 17.72 12.37
C THR A 57 11.24 17.75 13.03
N GLY A 58 12.17 16.90 12.62
CA GLY A 58 13.56 16.98 13.10
C GLY A 58 13.76 16.45 14.52
N ILE A 59 12.84 15.65 15.07
CA ILE A 59 12.95 15.09 16.43
C ILE A 59 13.30 13.61 16.35
N MET A 60 14.45 13.22 16.92
CA MET A 60 14.86 11.81 17.00
C MET A 60 14.11 11.07 18.11
N THR A 61 13.54 9.91 17.78
CA THR A 61 13.03 8.91 18.73
C THR A 61 13.65 7.56 18.47
N ASN A 62 13.80 6.75 19.52
CA ASN A 62 14.30 5.38 19.42
C ASN A 62 13.18 4.35 19.21
N GLU A 63 11.94 4.81 19.02
CA GLU A 63 10.80 3.95 18.76
C GLU A 63 10.83 3.44 17.31
N GLU A 64 10.65 2.12 17.14
CA GLU A 64 10.38 1.52 15.84
C GLU A 64 9.01 2.00 15.31
N PRO A 65 8.85 2.27 14.00
CA PRO A 65 9.83 2.15 12.92
C PRO A 65 10.71 3.41 12.71
N TYR A 66 10.56 4.47 13.51
CA TYR A 66 11.23 5.76 13.29
C TYR A 66 12.76 5.72 13.45
N SER A 67 13.28 4.72 14.16
CA SER A 67 14.71 4.42 14.28
C SER A 67 15.44 4.35 12.92
N TYR A 68 14.78 3.85 11.86
CA TYR A 68 15.34 3.75 10.50
C TYR A 68 15.60 5.12 9.86
N LEU A 69 14.93 6.18 10.32
CA LEU A 69 15.06 7.54 9.77
C LEU A 69 16.09 8.37 10.55
N ASN A 70 16.49 7.96 11.75
CA ASN A 70 17.46 8.67 12.58
C ASN A 70 18.82 8.91 11.90
N PRO A 71 19.41 7.94 11.17
CA PRO A 71 20.69 8.16 10.48
C PRO A 71 20.60 9.28 9.42
N ILE A 72 19.45 9.41 8.76
CA ILE A 72 19.21 10.50 7.80
C ILE A 72 19.14 11.82 8.54
N LEU A 73 18.36 11.85 9.62
CA LEU A 73 18.09 13.06 10.39
C LEU A 73 19.39 13.67 10.97
N ALA A 74 20.37 12.82 11.31
CA ALA A 74 21.69 13.26 11.76
C ALA A 74 22.51 14.02 10.70
N ASN A 75 22.22 13.78 9.40
CA ASN A 75 22.91 14.40 8.28
C ASN A 75 22.16 15.61 7.70
N ILE A 76 20.94 15.88 8.20
CA ILE A 76 20.10 16.98 7.78
C ILE A 76 20.38 18.18 8.69
N THR A 77 20.91 19.27 8.14
CA THR A 77 21.23 20.49 8.89
C THR A 77 20.08 21.48 8.99
N GLU A 78 19.10 21.40 8.09
CA GLU A 78 17.95 22.30 7.98
C GLU A 78 16.68 21.51 7.66
N ASN A 79 15.50 22.06 7.90
CA ASN A 79 14.24 21.36 7.59
C ASN A 79 14.22 20.95 6.11
N PRO A 80 14.06 19.65 5.79
CA PRO A 80 14.18 19.17 4.41
C PRO A 80 12.98 19.55 3.54
N HIS A 81 11.88 20.05 4.12
CA HIS A 81 10.65 20.45 3.43
C HIS A 81 10.18 19.39 2.42
N LEU A 82 10.26 18.12 2.83
CA LEU A 82 9.83 16.98 2.03
C LEU A 82 8.32 16.99 1.89
N SER A 83 7.84 16.60 0.71
CA SER A 83 6.41 16.51 0.39
C SER A 83 6.19 15.41 -0.64
N ILE A 84 5.00 14.79 -0.61
CA ILE A 84 4.63 13.79 -1.62
C ILE A 84 4.21 14.54 -2.89
N LYS A 85 5.00 14.41 -3.96
CA LYS A 85 4.71 15.01 -5.28
C LYS A 85 3.74 14.17 -6.09
N SER A 86 4.01 12.87 -6.16
CA SER A 86 3.17 11.91 -6.86
C SER A 86 3.22 10.54 -6.22
N LEU A 87 2.13 9.81 -6.35
CA LEU A 87 2.03 8.41 -5.98
C LEU A 87 1.24 7.71 -7.07
N THR A 88 1.87 6.75 -7.74
CA THR A 88 1.25 5.93 -8.78
C THR A 88 1.35 4.47 -8.42
N SER A 89 0.38 3.69 -8.89
CA SER A 89 0.34 2.24 -8.71
C SER A 89 0.19 1.57 -10.06
N GLU A 90 1.03 0.58 -10.31
CA GLU A 90 0.97 -0.30 -11.47
C GLU A 90 0.70 -1.71 -10.97
N GLU A 91 -0.26 -2.40 -11.59
CA GLU A 91 -0.64 -3.76 -11.23
C GLU A 91 -0.33 -4.69 -12.39
N THR A 92 0.38 -5.78 -12.10
CA THR A 92 0.68 -6.84 -13.06
C THR A 92 0.35 -8.19 -12.42
N GLY A 93 -0.87 -8.69 -12.65
CA GLY A 93 -1.34 -9.96 -12.11
C GLY A 93 -1.45 -9.92 -10.58
N SER A 94 -0.62 -10.69 -9.89
CA SER A 94 -0.55 -10.73 -8.42
C SER A 94 0.47 -9.75 -7.83
N GLU A 95 1.11 -8.92 -8.65
CA GLU A 95 2.10 -7.94 -8.22
C GLU A 95 1.56 -6.52 -8.32
N VAL A 96 1.79 -5.73 -7.28
CA VAL A 96 1.43 -4.31 -7.20
C VAL A 96 2.71 -3.52 -6.95
N THR A 97 3.09 -2.68 -7.91
CA THR A 97 4.23 -1.78 -7.79
C THR A 97 3.73 -0.38 -7.49
N ILE A 98 4.16 0.19 -6.37
CA ILE A 98 3.83 1.55 -5.95
C ILE A 98 5.06 2.42 -6.11
N LYS A 99 4.95 3.41 -6.98
CA LYS A 99 5.98 4.41 -7.23
C LYS A 99 5.60 5.68 -6.49
N VAL A 100 6.48 6.14 -5.62
CA VAL A 100 6.30 7.34 -4.81
C VAL A 100 7.40 8.31 -5.17
N THR A 101 7.02 9.54 -5.54
CA THR A 101 7.97 10.63 -5.78
C THR A 101 7.80 11.66 -4.69
N LEU A 102 8.88 11.90 -3.95
CA LEU A 102 8.98 12.97 -2.96
C LEU A 102 9.64 14.19 -3.59
N SER A 103 9.19 15.39 -3.21
CA SER A 103 9.79 16.66 -3.60
C SER A 103 10.40 17.38 -2.42
N THR A 104 11.56 18.01 -2.68
CA THR A 104 12.21 18.96 -1.77
C THR A 104 12.70 20.17 -2.55
N PRO A 105 12.68 21.39 -1.98
CA PRO A 105 13.28 22.55 -2.63
C PRO A 105 14.82 22.55 -2.56
N PHE A 106 15.44 21.68 -1.75
CA PHE A 106 16.88 21.71 -1.49
C PHE A 106 17.64 20.61 -2.24
N GLN A 107 18.64 21.03 -3.00
CA GLN A 107 19.56 20.12 -3.70
C GLN A 107 20.32 19.21 -2.73
N SER A 108 20.71 19.73 -1.56
CA SER A 108 21.46 18.99 -0.54
C SER A 108 20.68 17.78 -0.01
N ILE A 109 19.35 17.88 0.03
CA ILE A 109 18.45 16.82 0.49
C ILE A 109 18.18 15.82 -0.63
N GLU A 110 17.95 16.28 -1.86
CA GLU A 110 17.76 15.41 -3.03
C GLU A 110 18.95 14.46 -3.23
N THR A 111 20.17 14.98 -3.10
CA THR A 111 21.40 14.20 -3.31
C THR A 111 21.86 13.45 -2.06
N LEU A 112 21.06 13.44 -1.00
CA LEU A 112 21.45 12.82 0.26
C LEU A 112 21.51 11.29 0.07
N PRO A 113 22.67 10.66 0.28
CA PRO A 113 22.82 9.23 0.05
C PRO A 113 21.89 8.45 1.00
N SER A 114 21.30 7.39 0.48
CA SER A 114 20.40 6.48 1.20
C SER A 114 19.13 7.13 1.78
N LEU A 115 18.77 8.35 1.38
CA LEU A 115 17.49 8.96 1.78
C LEU A 115 16.29 8.10 1.33
N ALA A 116 16.21 7.82 0.02
CA ALA A 116 15.17 6.99 -0.55
C ALA A 116 15.16 5.56 0.02
N GLU A 117 16.35 4.98 0.24
CA GLU A 117 16.53 3.64 0.78
C GLU A 117 16.01 3.54 2.22
N ASN A 118 16.39 4.48 3.09
CA ASN A 118 15.96 4.49 4.49
C ASN A 118 14.46 4.82 4.63
N ILE A 119 13.91 5.70 3.80
CA ILE A 119 12.45 5.92 3.74
C ILE A 119 11.76 4.63 3.29
N THR A 120 12.30 3.93 2.31
CA THR A 120 11.74 2.64 1.85
C THR A 120 11.77 1.60 2.97
N ALA A 121 12.87 1.51 3.71
CA ALA A 121 13.00 0.60 4.85
C ALA A 121 11.99 0.94 5.97
N PHE A 122 11.87 2.22 6.32
CA PHE A 122 10.86 2.72 7.28
C PHE A 122 9.45 2.32 6.84
N VAL A 123 9.10 2.58 5.57
CA VAL A 123 7.76 2.30 5.03
C VAL A 123 7.47 0.80 5.10
N LYS A 124 8.40 -0.06 4.65
CA LYS A 124 8.23 -1.52 4.74
C LYS A 124 7.99 -1.97 6.19
N LYS A 125 8.75 -1.42 7.14
CA LYS A 125 8.61 -1.75 8.56
C LYS A 125 7.26 -1.28 9.14
N ASP A 126 6.85 -0.04 8.87
CA ASP A 126 5.56 0.51 9.30
C ASP A 126 4.38 -0.30 8.75
N LEU A 127 4.47 -0.77 7.50
CA LEU A 127 3.44 -1.61 6.88
C LEU A 127 3.28 -2.96 7.56
N VAL A 128 4.39 -3.59 7.95
CA VAL A 128 4.36 -4.87 8.67
C VAL A 128 3.79 -4.68 10.08
N GLU A 129 4.23 -3.65 10.80
CA GLU A 129 3.84 -3.45 12.20
C GLU A 129 2.43 -2.91 12.37
N ASN A 130 2.00 -1.98 11.51
CA ASN A 130 0.74 -1.24 11.70
C ASN A 130 -0.37 -1.63 10.72
N PHE A 131 -0.05 -2.26 9.59
CA PHE A 131 -1.02 -2.51 8.51
C PHE A 131 -1.16 -4.00 8.12
N ARG A 132 -0.61 -4.92 8.93
CA ARG A 132 -0.72 -6.38 8.74
C ARG A 132 -0.15 -6.90 7.42
N PHE A 133 0.82 -6.19 6.85
CA PHE A 133 1.59 -6.73 5.76
C PHE A 133 2.47 -7.87 6.27
N THR A 134 2.72 -8.84 5.40
CA THR A 134 3.64 -9.94 5.68
C THR A 134 4.91 -9.76 4.87
N ASP A 135 6.05 -9.82 5.55
CA ASP A 135 7.36 -9.86 4.92
C ASP A 135 7.88 -11.29 4.93
N ASN A 136 8.01 -11.89 3.75
CA ASN A 136 8.59 -13.22 3.57
C ASN A 136 9.92 -13.07 2.81
N ASN A 137 11.04 -13.09 3.54
CA ASN A 137 12.39 -12.98 2.98
C ASN A 137 12.63 -11.71 2.15
N GLY A 138 12.10 -10.56 2.57
CA GLY A 138 12.24 -9.26 1.88
C GLY A 138 11.16 -8.99 0.83
N VAL A 139 10.25 -9.96 0.61
CA VAL A 139 9.09 -9.82 -0.26
C VAL A 139 7.88 -9.43 0.57
N LEU A 140 7.45 -8.19 0.40
CA LEU A 140 6.30 -7.63 1.10
C LEU A 140 5.01 -8.12 0.41
N SER A 141 4.01 -8.51 1.21
CA SER A 141 2.75 -9.06 0.69
C SER A 141 1.54 -8.61 1.50
N TYR A 142 0.41 -8.41 0.81
CA TYR A 142 -0.87 -8.01 1.40
C TYR A 142 -2.03 -8.55 0.57
N GLY A 143 -3.01 -9.17 1.23
CA GLY A 143 -4.23 -9.67 0.56
C GLY A 143 -3.96 -10.68 -0.57
N GLY A 144 -2.88 -11.46 -0.49
CA GLY A 144 -2.48 -12.41 -1.53
C GLY A 144 -1.70 -11.80 -2.71
N LYS A 145 -1.38 -10.50 -2.65
CA LYS A 145 -0.57 -9.80 -3.65
C LYS A 145 0.82 -9.50 -3.12
N THR A 146 1.81 -9.53 -4.01
CA THR A 146 3.18 -9.06 -3.76
C THR A 146 3.22 -7.55 -3.97
N VAL A 147 3.87 -6.82 -3.06
CA VAL A 147 3.92 -5.36 -3.06
C VAL A 147 5.35 -4.88 -3.20
N ASN A 148 5.65 -4.21 -4.31
CA ASN A 148 6.92 -3.56 -4.57
C ASN A 148 6.78 -2.05 -4.34
N ILE A 149 7.68 -1.45 -3.58
CA ILE A 149 7.64 -0.02 -3.25
C ILE A 149 8.93 0.61 -3.76
N GLU A 150 8.78 1.57 -4.67
CA GLU A 150 9.86 2.36 -5.25
C GLU A 150 9.67 3.80 -4.80
N ILE A 151 10.65 4.34 -4.08
CA ILE A 151 10.63 5.72 -3.61
C ILE A 151 11.76 6.47 -4.30
N ASP A 152 11.42 7.61 -4.90
CA ASP A 152 12.36 8.53 -5.50
C ASP A 152 12.21 9.91 -4.87
N VAL A 153 13.31 10.66 -4.80
CA VAL A 153 13.34 12.02 -4.25
C VAL A 153 13.89 12.94 -5.33
N VAL A 154 13.10 13.95 -5.69
CA VAL A 154 13.45 14.90 -6.76
C VAL A 154 13.41 16.33 -6.24
N ARG A 155 14.15 17.21 -6.90
CA ARG A 155 14.00 18.65 -6.68
C ARG A 155 12.65 19.16 -7.22
N GLY A 156 11.92 19.84 -6.34
CA GLY A 156 10.59 20.41 -6.60
C GLY A 156 10.64 21.90 -6.93
#